data_AF-A0AAD9G1Z4-F1
#
_entry.id   AF-A0AAD9G1Z4-F1
#
_cell.length_a   1.000
_cell.length_b   1.000
_cell.length_c   1.000
_cell.angle_alpha   90.00
_cell.angle_beta   90.00
_cell.angle_gamma   90.00
#
_symmetry.space_group_name_H-M   'P 1'
#
loop_
_entity.id
_entity.type
_entity.pdbx_description
1 polymer ?
#
loop_
_entity_poly.entity_id
_entity_poly.type
_entity_poly.pdbx_seq_one_letter_code
_entity_poly.pdbx_strand_id
1 'polypeptide(L)'
;MRKTIKRSVKVASATAPRRSPRLNKALEQSESVTDLPVVPARVKRVSKPKKQHKNGGEKPKSTLSRTFETRYEGKGYTTVIGVDEAGRGPLAGPVVAAACHVPLDVTVEGVDDSKKILEPQREKLYELLTSHPRITYAVHVNSAQRIDEINILQASLESMTKSVNEVAEKLSQKVKTFVLVDGNKLPPTLELPAEAVVKGDSKVYSIAAASIIAKVTRDRLMREYDEKFPLYGLAQHKGYPTKAHIAAIAKHGPCEIHRMTFAPLKPKEEPKPKAKGRATKKKTT
;
A
#
# COMPACT_ATOMS: atom_id res chain seq x y z
N MET A 1 -7.22 56.26 41.25
CA MET A 1 -7.95 55.87 40.02
C MET A 1 -7.28 54.65 39.40
N ARG A 2 -7.84 53.44 39.57
CA ARG A 2 -7.40 52.22 38.88
C ARG A 2 -8.58 51.71 38.04
N LYS A 3 -8.48 51.74 36.71
CA LYS A 3 -9.45 51.13 35.79
C LYS A 3 -8.87 49.81 35.28
N THR A 4 -9.46 48.71 35.70
CA THR A 4 -9.16 47.36 35.24
C THR A 4 -9.95 47.09 33.95
N ILE A 5 -9.26 46.92 32.82
CA ILE A 5 -9.88 46.55 31.54
C ILE A 5 -9.92 45.01 31.47
N LYS A 6 -11.13 44.43 31.57
CA LYS A 6 -11.37 43.01 31.27
C LYS A 6 -11.38 42.83 29.75
N ARG A 7 -10.39 42.14 29.19
CA ARG A 7 -10.44 41.61 27.82
C ARG A 7 -10.99 40.19 27.86
N SER A 8 -12.22 40.01 27.39
CA SER A 8 -12.83 38.72 27.11
C SER A 8 -12.25 38.14 25.80
N VAL A 9 -11.49 37.05 25.90
CA VAL A 9 -11.04 36.26 24.75
C VAL A 9 -12.18 35.35 24.32
N LYS A 10 -12.74 35.60 23.13
CA LYS A 10 -13.70 34.71 22.48
C LYS A 10 -12.91 33.54 21.89
N VAL A 11 -13.06 32.34 22.45
CA VAL A 11 -12.52 31.10 21.87
C VAL A 11 -13.37 30.76 20.65
N ALA A 12 -12.77 30.77 19.47
CA ALA A 12 -13.41 30.30 18.25
C ALA A 12 -13.55 28.77 18.32
N SER A 13 -14.78 28.26 18.30
CA SER A 13 -15.03 26.82 18.16
C SER A 13 -14.61 26.37 16.76
N ALA A 14 -13.62 25.50 16.66
CA ALA A 14 -13.27 24.84 15.41
C ALA A 14 -14.44 23.93 14.98
N THR A 15 -15.19 24.35 13.97
CA THR A 15 -16.21 23.52 13.32
C THR A 15 -15.55 22.31 12.68
N ALA A 16 -15.98 21.10 13.05
CA ALA A 16 -15.50 19.85 12.44
C ALA A 16 -15.72 19.87 10.92
N PRO A 17 -14.76 19.39 10.11
CA PRO A 17 -14.88 19.39 8.66
C PRO A 17 -16.11 18.58 8.19
N ARG A 18 -16.86 19.12 7.21
CA ARG A 18 -18.06 18.46 6.66
C ARG A 18 -17.70 17.14 5.96
N ARG A 19 -18.35 16.05 6.39
CA ARG A 19 -18.22 14.70 5.82
C ARG A 19 -18.64 14.63 4.34
N SER A 20 -18.04 13.71 3.58
CA SER A 20 -18.35 13.53 2.16
C SER A 20 -19.69 12.80 1.95
N PRO A 21 -20.37 12.96 0.79
CA PRO A 21 -21.67 12.30 0.53
C PRO A 21 -21.62 10.77 0.62
N ARG A 22 -20.47 10.16 0.26
CA ARG A 22 -20.27 8.71 0.42
C ARG A 22 -20.20 8.30 1.89
N LEU A 23 -19.58 9.12 2.75
CA LEU A 23 -19.55 8.87 4.19
C LEU A 23 -20.91 9.12 4.85
N ASN A 24 -21.64 10.15 4.42
CA ASN A 24 -23.01 10.41 4.91
C ASN A 24 -23.95 9.25 4.54
N LYS A 25 -23.93 8.80 3.28
CA LYS A 25 -24.72 7.65 2.84
C LYS A 25 -24.38 6.37 3.61
N ALA A 26 -23.09 6.14 3.91
CA ALA A 26 -22.67 5.00 4.70
C ALA A 26 -23.14 5.10 6.16
N LEU A 27 -23.16 6.31 6.74
CA LEU A 27 -23.70 6.56 8.06
C LEU A 27 -25.22 6.32 8.11
N GLU A 28 -25.97 6.90 7.19
CA GLU A 28 -27.43 6.73 7.07
C GLU A 28 -27.82 5.25 6.93
N GLN A 29 -27.05 4.48 6.17
CA GLN A 29 -27.23 3.02 6.03
C GLN A 29 -26.82 2.23 7.28
N SER A 30 -25.95 2.78 8.13
CA SER A 30 -25.59 2.17 9.41
C SER A 30 -26.58 2.51 10.53
N GLU A 31 -27.24 3.68 10.45
CA GLU A 31 -28.27 4.12 11.39
C GLU A 31 -29.64 3.47 11.12
N SER A 32 -29.89 3.00 9.89
CA SER A 32 -31.08 2.22 9.55
C SER A 32 -31.01 0.73 9.97
N VAL A 33 -29.96 0.33 10.69
CA VAL A 33 -29.77 -1.03 11.22
C VAL A 33 -29.55 -0.93 12.73
N THR A 34 -30.57 -0.51 13.46
CA THR A 34 -30.64 -0.74 14.91
C THR A 34 -31.12 -2.16 15.15
N ASP A 35 -30.34 -2.90 15.94
CA ASP A 35 -30.50 -4.31 16.36
C ASP A 35 -30.15 -5.41 15.35
N LEU A 36 -28.86 -5.74 15.33
CA LEU A 36 -28.42 -7.13 15.14
C LEU A 36 -27.71 -7.60 16.41
N PRO A 37 -28.10 -8.76 16.99
CA PRO A 37 -27.49 -9.22 18.22
C PRO A 37 -26.06 -9.68 17.98
N VAL A 38 -25.19 -9.35 18.95
CA VAL A 38 -23.86 -9.95 19.11
C VAL A 38 -24.06 -11.45 19.32
N VAL A 39 -23.71 -12.26 18.33
CA VAL A 39 -23.78 -13.73 18.44
C VAL A 39 -22.57 -14.21 19.25
N PRO A 40 -22.75 -14.94 20.37
CA PRO A 40 -21.62 -15.44 21.14
C PRO A 40 -20.96 -16.64 20.43
N ALA A 41 -19.65 -16.78 20.65
CA ALA A 41 -18.85 -17.91 20.22
C ALA A 41 -19.41 -19.23 20.77
N ARG A 42 -19.73 -20.20 19.91
CA ARG A 42 -20.14 -21.55 20.31
C ARG A 42 -19.11 -22.59 19.87
N VAL A 43 -18.55 -23.30 20.84
CA VAL A 43 -17.58 -24.40 20.66
C VAL A 43 -18.29 -25.76 20.69
N LYS A 44 -17.93 -26.60 19.71
CA LYS A 44 -17.95 -28.09 19.57
C LYS A 44 -19.28 -28.89 19.55
N ARG A 45 -19.42 -29.74 18.51
CA ARG A 45 -19.47 -31.22 18.61
C ARG A 45 -19.30 -31.98 17.26
N VAL A 46 -18.26 -32.81 17.21
CA VAL A 46 -18.11 -34.23 16.74
C VAL A 46 -18.73 -34.73 15.41
N SER A 47 -17.82 -34.93 14.43
CA SER A 47 -17.59 -35.96 13.37
C SER A 47 -18.65 -36.97 12.84
N LYS A 48 -18.69 -37.14 11.49
CA LYS A 48 -18.30 -38.32 10.62
C LYS A 48 -19.10 -38.35 9.28
N PRO A 49 -18.75 -39.10 8.21
CA PRO A 49 -17.45 -39.57 7.70
C PRO A 49 -17.15 -39.11 6.23
N LYS A 50 -15.93 -39.44 5.77
CA LYS A 50 -15.27 -39.08 4.50
C LYS A 50 -16.05 -39.42 3.21
N LYS A 51 -15.97 -38.51 2.22
CA LYS A 51 -15.90 -38.89 0.79
C LYS A 51 -14.54 -38.46 0.24
N GLN A 52 -13.79 -39.44 -0.24
CA GLN A 52 -12.51 -39.27 -0.93
C GLN A 52 -12.72 -38.42 -2.18
N HIS A 53 -12.21 -37.19 -2.18
CA HIS A 53 -11.94 -36.48 -3.42
C HIS A 53 -10.52 -36.79 -3.88
N LYS A 54 -10.47 -37.30 -5.09
CA LYS A 54 -9.32 -37.81 -5.83
C LYS A 54 -8.17 -36.79 -5.83
N ASN A 55 -6.95 -37.30 -5.67
CA ASN A 55 -5.69 -36.59 -5.90
C ASN A 55 -5.76 -35.82 -7.23
N GLY A 56 -6.00 -34.51 -7.15
CA GLY A 56 -5.74 -33.59 -8.25
C GLY A 56 -4.25 -33.32 -8.24
N GLY A 57 -3.52 -33.80 -9.25
CA GLY A 57 -2.10 -33.53 -9.40
C GLY A 57 -1.84 -32.03 -9.26
N GLU A 58 -0.87 -31.66 -8.40
CA GLU A 58 -0.37 -30.31 -8.34
C GLU A 58 0.10 -29.94 -9.75
N LYS A 59 -0.59 -28.98 -10.39
CA LYS A 59 -0.08 -28.36 -11.62
C LYS A 59 1.33 -27.84 -11.30
N PRO A 60 2.31 -28.02 -12.20
CA PRO A 60 3.65 -27.48 -11.97
C PRO A 60 3.52 -26.00 -11.65
N LYS A 61 4.07 -25.58 -10.51
CA LYS A 61 4.02 -24.19 -10.04
C LYS A 61 4.73 -23.35 -11.10
N SER A 62 3.98 -22.51 -11.82
CA SER A 62 4.55 -21.62 -12.83
C SER A 62 5.59 -20.74 -12.16
N THR A 63 6.84 -20.92 -12.56
CA THR A 63 7.95 -20.08 -12.13
C THR A 63 8.29 -19.19 -13.32
N LEU A 64 8.37 -17.88 -13.11
CA LEU A 64 8.63 -16.94 -14.19
C LEU A 64 10.01 -17.20 -14.84
N SER A 65 10.10 -16.90 -16.14
CA SER A 65 11.39 -16.96 -16.84
C SER A 65 12.33 -15.85 -16.37
N ARG A 66 13.63 -16.08 -16.53
CA ARG A 66 14.71 -15.15 -16.14
C ARG A 66 15.23 -14.34 -17.33
N THR A 67 14.39 -14.15 -18.35
CA THR A 67 14.80 -13.59 -19.65
C THR A 67 15.30 -12.14 -19.52
N PHE A 68 14.67 -11.34 -18.65
CA PHE A 68 15.09 -9.96 -18.42
C PHE A 68 16.43 -9.88 -17.69
N GLU A 69 16.59 -10.67 -16.63
CA GLU A 69 17.81 -10.69 -15.83
C GLU A 69 19.00 -11.19 -16.66
N THR A 70 18.81 -12.27 -17.42
CA THR A 70 19.82 -12.81 -18.34
C THR A 70 20.22 -11.80 -19.42
N ARG A 71 19.26 -11.02 -19.95
CA ARG A 71 19.53 -9.96 -20.92
C ARG A 71 20.48 -8.90 -20.38
N TYR A 72 20.35 -8.54 -19.10
CA TYR A 72 21.20 -7.53 -18.48
C TYR A 72 22.54 -8.09 -18.01
N GLU A 73 22.59 -9.34 -17.59
CA GLU A 73 23.86 -10.04 -17.39
C GLU A 73 24.70 -10.06 -18.67
N GLY A 74 24.10 -10.39 -19.83
CA GLY A 74 24.79 -10.35 -21.13
C GLY A 74 25.29 -8.96 -21.55
N LYS A 75 24.82 -7.88 -20.91
CA LYS A 75 25.33 -6.51 -21.07
C LYS A 75 26.42 -6.13 -20.05
N GLY A 76 26.91 -7.12 -19.30
CA GLY A 76 27.95 -7.00 -18.29
C GLY A 76 27.47 -6.49 -16.93
N TYR A 77 26.16 -6.45 -16.66
CA TYR A 77 25.65 -6.16 -15.33
C TYR A 77 25.73 -7.41 -14.46
N THR A 78 26.56 -7.37 -13.42
CA THR A 78 26.75 -8.50 -12.50
C THR A 78 25.59 -8.65 -11.51
N THR A 79 24.77 -7.61 -11.37
CA THR A 79 23.67 -7.56 -10.41
C THR A 79 22.44 -6.97 -11.07
N VAL A 80 21.31 -7.68 -10.98
CA VAL A 80 20.00 -7.19 -11.41
C VAL A 80 19.05 -7.16 -10.22
N ILE A 81 18.53 -5.98 -9.92
CA ILE A 81 17.59 -5.75 -8.82
C ILE A 81 16.20 -5.55 -9.42
N GLY A 82 15.22 -6.33 -8.97
CA GLY A 82 13.80 -6.06 -9.24
C GLY A 82 13.19 -5.25 -8.09
N VAL A 83 12.27 -4.33 -8.39
CA VAL A 83 11.57 -3.52 -7.39
C VAL A 83 10.09 -3.39 -7.72
N ASP A 84 9.24 -3.50 -6.69
CA ASP A 84 7.78 -3.37 -6.79
C ASP A 84 7.20 -2.78 -5.48
N GLU A 85 5.97 -2.28 -5.53
CA GLU A 85 5.23 -1.72 -4.40
C GLU A 85 3.88 -2.38 -4.11
N ALA A 86 3.52 -2.41 -2.83
CA ALA A 86 2.20 -2.77 -2.34
C ALA A 86 1.54 -1.59 -1.62
N GLY A 87 0.23 -1.43 -1.82
CA GLY A 87 -0.57 -0.53 -0.99
C GLY A 87 -0.84 0.85 -1.55
N ARG A 88 -0.88 1.04 -2.87
CA ARG A 88 -1.24 2.36 -3.43
C ARG A 88 -2.71 2.72 -3.33
N GLY A 89 -3.61 1.77 -3.52
CA GLY A 89 -5.07 1.99 -3.53
C GLY A 89 -5.79 2.12 -2.17
N PRO A 90 -5.31 1.52 -1.05
CA PRO A 90 -5.97 1.59 0.26
C PRO A 90 -6.21 3.00 0.78
N LEU A 91 -7.27 3.15 1.59
CA LEU A 91 -7.56 4.38 2.36
C LEU A 91 -6.76 4.48 3.65
N ALA A 92 -6.23 3.36 4.14
CA ALA A 92 -5.49 3.29 5.39
C ALA A 92 -4.21 2.46 5.26
N GLY A 93 -3.25 2.79 6.11
CA GLY A 93 -1.94 2.14 6.21
C GLY A 93 -0.92 2.65 5.20
N PRO A 94 0.30 2.10 5.25
CA PRO A 94 1.43 2.58 4.46
C PRO A 94 1.39 2.11 3.01
N VAL A 95 2.24 2.73 2.20
CA VAL A 95 2.77 2.12 0.97
C VAL A 95 4.10 1.46 1.32
N VAL A 96 4.31 0.24 0.83
CA VAL A 96 5.51 -0.56 1.09
C VAL A 96 6.14 -0.89 -0.25
N ALA A 97 7.41 -0.58 -0.43
CA ALA A 97 8.18 -1.05 -1.58
C ALA A 97 9.24 -2.02 -1.12
N ALA A 98 9.55 -3.00 -1.96
CA ALA A 98 10.65 -3.91 -1.74
C ALA A 98 11.53 -3.95 -2.99
N ALA A 99 12.83 -4.12 -2.77
CA ALA A 99 13.80 -4.41 -3.81
C ALA A 99 14.39 -5.80 -3.54
N CYS A 100 14.66 -6.57 -4.59
CA CYS A 100 15.16 -7.93 -4.48
C CYS A 100 16.15 -8.23 -5.60
N HIS A 101 17.34 -8.67 -5.20
CA HIS A 101 18.31 -9.33 -6.06
C HIS A 101 18.28 -10.83 -5.77
N VAL A 102 18.02 -11.61 -6.82
CA VAL A 102 18.14 -13.07 -6.80
C VAL A 102 19.23 -13.43 -7.80
N PRO A 103 20.30 -14.16 -7.42
CA PRO A 103 21.30 -14.66 -8.36
C PRO A 103 20.67 -15.55 -9.44
N LEU A 104 21.25 -15.60 -10.65
CA LEU A 104 20.66 -16.35 -11.76
C LEU A 104 20.67 -17.86 -11.57
N ASP A 105 21.61 -18.37 -10.76
CA ASP A 105 21.71 -19.78 -10.39
C ASP A 105 20.85 -20.13 -9.15
N VAL A 106 20.11 -19.17 -8.60
CA VAL A 106 19.13 -19.39 -7.53
C VAL A 106 17.72 -19.34 -8.12
N THR A 107 16.94 -20.40 -7.86
CA THR A 107 15.52 -20.45 -8.19
C THR A 107 14.70 -20.83 -6.97
N VAL A 108 13.67 -20.04 -6.69
CA VAL A 108 12.63 -20.30 -5.71
C VAL A 108 11.36 -20.64 -6.49
N GLU A 109 10.97 -21.91 -6.47
CA GLU A 109 9.84 -22.39 -7.27
C GLU A 109 8.51 -21.75 -6.86
N GLY A 110 7.74 -21.33 -7.86
CA GLY A 110 6.41 -20.73 -7.68
C GLY A 110 6.41 -19.22 -7.46
N VAL A 111 7.56 -18.55 -7.66
CA VAL A 111 7.60 -17.09 -7.80
C VAL A 111 6.90 -16.68 -9.10
N ASP A 112 5.81 -15.93 -8.93
CA ASP A 112 4.92 -15.39 -9.97
C ASP A 112 4.24 -14.13 -9.38
N ASP A 113 3.35 -13.50 -10.14
CA ASP A 113 2.54 -12.35 -9.72
C ASP A 113 1.88 -12.60 -8.36
N SER A 114 2.28 -11.81 -7.37
CA SER A 114 1.85 -11.97 -5.99
C SER A 114 0.32 -11.98 -5.84
N LYS A 115 -0.43 -11.33 -6.74
CA LYS A 115 -1.90 -11.27 -6.69
C LYS A 115 -2.56 -12.57 -7.16
N LYS A 116 -1.86 -13.39 -7.96
CA LYS A 116 -2.32 -14.71 -8.41
C LYS A 116 -1.99 -15.82 -7.40
N ILE A 117 -1.13 -15.54 -6.44
CA ILE A 117 -0.70 -16.48 -5.41
C ILE A 117 -1.60 -16.35 -4.17
N LEU A 118 -2.10 -17.48 -3.68
CA LEU A 118 -2.89 -17.54 -2.45
C LEU A 118 -2.04 -17.18 -1.23
N GLU A 119 -2.67 -16.57 -0.23
CA GLU A 119 -1.97 -16.04 0.96
C GLU A 119 -1.06 -17.07 1.66
N PRO A 120 -1.47 -18.33 1.94
CA PRO A 120 -0.57 -19.30 2.57
C PRO A 120 0.66 -19.64 1.72
N GLN A 121 0.49 -19.75 0.40
CA GLN A 121 1.61 -20.02 -0.52
C GLN A 121 2.53 -18.79 -0.64
N ARG A 122 1.96 -17.59 -0.62
CA ARG A 122 2.70 -16.33 -0.67
C ARG A 122 3.52 -16.10 0.61
N GLU A 123 2.97 -16.43 1.78
CA GLU A 123 3.71 -16.43 3.06
C GLU A 123 4.87 -17.44 3.02
N LYS A 124 4.66 -18.65 2.47
CA LYS A 124 5.75 -19.62 2.27
C LYS A 124 6.86 -19.08 1.35
N LEU A 125 6.48 -18.46 0.23
CA LEU A 125 7.44 -17.86 -0.70
C LEU A 125 8.19 -16.69 -0.08
N TYR A 126 7.52 -15.88 0.74
CA TYR A 126 8.16 -14.81 1.51
C TYR A 126 9.30 -15.38 2.35
N GLU A 127 9.01 -16.39 3.17
CA GLU A 127 10.04 -17.02 4.02
C GLU A 127 11.19 -17.62 3.20
N LEU A 128 10.89 -18.27 2.07
CA LEU A 128 11.94 -18.80 1.18
C LEU A 128 12.80 -17.69 0.57
N LEU A 129 12.20 -16.57 0.17
CA LEU A 129 12.94 -15.44 -0.41
C LEU A 129 13.79 -14.72 0.64
N THR A 130 13.27 -14.51 1.85
CA THR A 130 13.92 -13.69 2.88
C THR A 130 14.93 -14.46 3.72
N SER A 131 14.80 -15.79 3.83
CA SER A 131 15.76 -16.64 4.56
C SER A 131 16.89 -17.19 3.70
N HIS A 132 16.79 -17.09 2.37
CA HIS A 132 17.81 -17.65 1.48
C HIS A 132 19.11 -16.83 1.55
N PRO A 133 20.26 -17.44 1.89
CA PRO A 133 21.50 -16.71 2.22
C PRO A 133 22.12 -15.93 1.06
N ARG A 134 21.76 -16.27 -0.19
CA ARG A 134 22.26 -15.58 -1.39
C ARG A 134 21.26 -14.58 -2.00
N ILE A 135 20.04 -14.51 -1.49
CA ILE A 135 19.06 -13.52 -1.94
C ILE A 135 19.25 -12.28 -1.10
N THR A 136 19.42 -11.13 -1.76
CA THR A 136 19.54 -9.84 -1.08
C THR A 136 18.29 -9.03 -1.34
N TYR A 137 17.67 -8.54 -0.27
CA TYR A 137 16.47 -7.72 -0.37
C TYR A 137 16.49 -6.58 0.65
N ALA A 138 15.61 -5.62 0.42
CA ALA A 138 15.31 -4.55 1.36
C ALA A 138 13.84 -4.16 1.23
N VAL A 139 13.30 -3.55 2.29
CA VAL A 139 11.93 -3.07 2.33
C VAL A 139 11.93 -1.66 2.89
N HIS A 140 11.24 -0.75 2.21
CA HIS A 140 10.99 0.58 2.72
C HIS A 140 9.48 0.82 2.86
N VAL A 141 9.10 1.45 3.98
CA VAL A 141 7.72 1.71 4.35
C VAL A 141 7.51 3.21 4.45
N ASN A 142 6.57 3.75 3.67
CA ASN A 142 6.12 5.14 3.79
C ASN A 142 4.74 5.20 4.44
N SER A 143 4.65 5.98 5.52
CA SER A 143 3.44 6.12 6.34
C SER A 143 2.31 6.82 5.60
N ALA A 144 1.09 6.74 6.14
CA ALA A 144 -0.06 7.47 5.60
C ALA A 144 0.16 8.99 5.64
N GLN A 145 0.82 9.49 6.69
CA GLN A 145 1.20 10.89 6.83
C GLN A 145 2.17 11.32 5.72
N ARG A 146 3.21 10.52 5.46
CA ARG A 146 4.14 10.79 4.36
C ARG A 146 3.43 10.77 3.01
N ILE A 147 2.51 9.82 2.80
CA ILE A 147 1.68 9.79 1.58
C ILE A 147 0.86 11.07 1.43
N ASP A 148 0.27 11.59 2.51
CA ASP A 148 -0.50 12.82 2.48
C ASP A 148 0.38 14.07 2.21
N GLU A 149 1.62 14.09 2.72
CA GLU A 149 2.59 15.17 2.49
C GLU A 149 3.04 15.27 1.04
N ILE A 150 3.47 14.15 0.45
CA ILE A 150 4.16 14.14 -0.85
C ILE A 150 3.36 13.49 -1.97
N ASN A 151 2.12 13.09 -1.73
CA ASN A 151 1.27 12.29 -2.61
C ASN A 151 1.71 10.82 -2.81
N ILE A 152 0.75 9.96 -3.18
CA ILE A 152 0.97 8.51 -3.29
C ILE A 152 1.98 8.12 -4.36
N LEU A 153 2.05 8.85 -5.48
CA LEU A 153 3.01 8.52 -6.53
C LEU A 153 4.43 8.74 -6.03
N GLN A 154 4.72 9.91 -5.43
CA GLN A 154 6.05 10.21 -4.91
C GLN A 154 6.41 9.32 -3.71
N ALA A 155 5.47 9.06 -2.80
CA ALA A 155 5.72 8.16 -1.66
C ALA A 155 6.08 6.73 -2.11
N SER A 156 5.49 6.25 -3.21
CA SER A 156 5.82 4.96 -3.82
C SER A 156 7.22 4.99 -4.42
N LEU A 157 7.52 5.98 -5.27
CA LEU A 157 8.84 6.14 -5.92
C LEU A 157 9.98 6.37 -4.91
N GLU A 158 9.71 7.10 -3.84
CA GLU A 158 10.65 7.30 -2.73
C GLU A 158 10.96 5.97 -2.02
N SER A 159 9.93 5.16 -1.74
CA SER A 159 10.15 3.85 -1.11
C SER A 159 10.90 2.89 -2.03
N MET A 160 10.59 2.89 -3.33
CA MET A 160 11.33 2.12 -4.32
C MET A 160 12.81 2.50 -4.33
N THR A 161 13.12 3.80 -4.44
CA THR A 161 14.51 4.30 -4.44
C THR A 161 15.26 3.85 -3.19
N LYS A 162 14.67 4.05 -2.01
CA LYS A 162 15.30 3.68 -0.74
C LYS A 162 15.55 2.17 -0.63
N SER A 163 14.58 1.35 -1.03
CA SER A 163 14.76 -0.11 -1.04
C SER A 163 15.86 -0.55 -2.01
N VAL A 164 15.95 0.06 -3.20
CA VAL A 164 16.99 -0.26 -4.17
C VAL A 164 18.37 0.14 -3.66
N ASN A 165 18.52 1.33 -3.09
CA ASN A 165 19.78 1.81 -2.53
C ASN A 165 20.28 0.89 -1.42
N GLU A 166 19.39 0.47 -0.51
CA GLU A 166 19.76 -0.45 0.57
C GLU A 166 20.21 -1.83 0.03
N VAL A 167 19.57 -2.37 -1.01
CA VAL A 167 20.04 -3.61 -1.67
C VAL A 167 21.41 -3.39 -2.33
N ALA A 168 21.60 -2.28 -3.03
CA ALA A 168 22.86 -1.97 -3.69
C ALA A 168 24.01 -1.80 -2.68
N GLU A 169 23.76 -1.15 -1.54
CA GLU A 169 24.72 -1.03 -0.43
C GLU A 169 25.10 -2.40 0.14
N LYS A 170 24.13 -3.30 0.35
CA LYS A 170 24.38 -4.67 0.81
C LYS A 170 25.23 -5.51 -0.17
N LEU A 171 25.16 -5.23 -1.46
CA LEU A 171 25.83 -6.00 -2.53
C LEU A 171 27.25 -5.52 -2.87
N SER A 172 27.77 -4.50 -2.19
CA SER A 172 29.08 -3.85 -2.39
C SER A 172 29.14 -2.83 -3.54
N GLN A 173 29.89 -1.73 -3.33
CA GLN A 173 30.04 -0.62 -4.27
C GLN A 173 30.75 -0.98 -5.59
N LYS A 174 31.39 -2.15 -5.70
CA LYS A 174 32.15 -2.56 -6.90
C LYS A 174 31.33 -3.33 -7.94
N VAL A 175 30.04 -3.58 -7.70
CA VAL A 175 29.20 -4.34 -8.64
C VAL A 175 28.51 -3.45 -9.66
N LYS A 176 28.46 -3.91 -10.92
CA LYS A 176 27.71 -3.22 -11.97
C LYS A 176 26.24 -3.62 -11.86
N THR A 177 25.44 -2.72 -11.30
CA THR A 177 24.04 -2.98 -10.96
C THR A 177 23.08 -2.40 -11.99
N PHE A 178 22.04 -3.16 -12.35
CA PHE A 178 20.90 -2.69 -13.16
C PHE A 178 19.58 -2.90 -12.41
N VAL A 179 18.65 -1.96 -12.55
CA VAL A 179 17.37 -1.98 -11.83
C VAL A 179 16.19 -2.18 -12.79
N LEU A 180 15.32 -3.13 -12.47
CA LEU A 180 14.06 -3.37 -13.16
C LEU A 180 12.91 -2.95 -12.25
N VAL A 181 12.17 -1.92 -12.65
CA VAL A 181 11.11 -1.28 -11.85
C VAL A 181 9.74 -1.71 -12.36
N ASP A 182 8.84 -2.17 -11.49
CA ASP A 182 7.45 -2.41 -11.90
C ASP A 182 6.75 -1.10 -12.31
N GLY A 183 5.99 -1.17 -13.40
CA GLY A 183 5.15 -0.08 -13.86
C GLY A 183 5.74 0.68 -15.05
N ASN A 184 5.40 1.97 -15.15
CA ASN A 184 5.67 2.79 -16.33
C ASN A 184 6.50 4.05 -16.02
N LYS A 185 7.05 4.17 -14.81
CA LYS A 185 7.83 5.32 -14.37
C LYS A 185 9.05 4.83 -13.61
N LEU A 186 10.18 5.46 -13.88
CA LEU A 186 11.37 5.33 -13.05
C LEU A 186 11.29 6.31 -11.88
N PRO A 187 11.77 5.94 -10.68
CA PRO A 187 11.95 6.89 -9.60
C PRO A 187 12.94 7.99 -10.03
N PRO A 188 12.59 9.28 -9.91
CA PRO A 188 13.42 10.37 -10.43
C PRO A 188 14.75 10.51 -9.70
N THR A 189 14.84 10.02 -8.46
CA THR A 189 16.03 10.06 -7.61
C THR A 189 16.86 8.78 -7.68
N LEU A 190 16.52 7.84 -8.57
CA LEU A 190 17.29 6.61 -8.75
C LEU A 190 18.49 6.89 -9.67
N GLU A 191 19.70 6.79 -9.13
CA GLU A 191 20.94 7.07 -9.85
C GLU A 191 21.47 5.85 -10.65
N LEU A 192 21.04 4.65 -10.25
CA LEU A 192 21.43 3.41 -10.93
C LEU A 192 20.75 3.29 -12.31
N PRO A 193 21.43 2.67 -13.30
CA PRO A 193 20.81 2.42 -14.59
C PRO A 193 19.61 1.51 -14.43
N ALA A 194 18.49 1.90 -15.05
CA ALA A 194 17.21 1.27 -14.79
C ALA A 194 16.29 1.22 -16.02
N GLU A 195 15.35 0.28 -16.00
CA GLU A 195 14.25 0.17 -16.96
C GLU A 195 12.92 -0.05 -16.21
N ALA A 196 11.88 0.68 -16.59
CA ALA A 196 10.52 0.44 -16.11
C ALA A 196 9.84 -0.62 -16.98
N VAL A 197 9.25 -1.63 -16.34
CA VAL A 197 8.60 -2.76 -17.01
C VAL A 197 7.13 -2.80 -16.63
N VAL A 198 6.25 -2.54 -17.62
CA VAL A 198 4.81 -2.59 -17.40
C VAL A 198 4.36 -4.03 -17.12
N LYS A 199 3.70 -4.24 -15.97
CA LYS A 199 3.35 -5.56 -15.42
C LYS A 199 4.59 -6.44 -15.23
N GLY A 200 5.65 -5.84 -14.71
CA GLY A 200 6.92 -6.49 -14.42
C GLY A 200 6.75 -7.64 -13.43
N ASP A 201 5.85 -7.52 -12.45
CA ASP A 201 5.48 -8.57 -11.51
C ASP A 201 5.04 -9.90 -12.16
N SER A 202 4.54 -9.83 -13.41
CA SER A 202 4.10 -10.99 -14.19
C SER A 202 5.08 -11.45 -15.28
N LYS A 203 6.25 -10.79 -15.39
CA LYS A 203 7.20 -10.97 -16.51
C LYS A 203 8.66 -11.12 -16.07
N VAL A 204 9.01 -10.53 -14.94
CA VAL A 204 10.38 -10.42 -14.44
C VAL A 204 10.41 -11.07 -13.08
N TYR A 205 11.23 -12.10 -12.95
CA TYR A 205 11.28 -12.89 -11.74
C TYR A 205 11.71 -12.07 -10.51
N SER A 206 12.72 -11.20 -10.65
CA SER A 206 13.18 -10.36 -9.53
C SER A 206 12.12 -9.34 -9.09
N ILE A 207 11.33 -8.79 -10.03
CA ILE A 207 10.18 -7.92 -9.70
C ILE A 207 9.10 -8.73 -8.99
N ALA A 208 8.80 -9.94 -9.47
CA ALA A 208 7.83 -10.82 -8.82
C ALA A 208 8.25 -11.17 -7.38
N ALA A 209 9.53 -11.47 -7.16
CA ALA A 209 10.07 -11.70 -5.82
C ALA A 209 9.91 -10.46 -4.92
N ALA A 210 10.24 -9.26 -5.42
CA ALA A 210 10.00 -8.00 -4.73
C ALA A 210 8.50 -7.78 -4.41
N SER A 211 7.60 -8.07 -5.36
CA SER A 211 6.15 -7.95 -5.18
C SER A 211 5.63 -8.78 -4.02
N ILE A 212 6.13 -10.02 -3.88
CA ILE A 212 5.79 -10.93 -2.79
C ILE A 212 6.27 -10.36 -1.45
N ILE A 213 7.52 -9.89 -1.39
CA ILE A 213 8.11 -9.29 -0.20
C ILE A 213 7.33 -8.05 0.25
N ALA A 214 7.04 -7.13 -0.67
CA ALA A 214 6.27 -5.92 -0.39
C ALA A 214 4.85 -6.26 0.08
N LYS A 215 4.17 -7.19 -0.61
CA LYS A 215 2.79 -7.58 -0.32
C LYS A 215 2.65 -8.23 1.06
N VAL A 216 3.48 -9.21 1.38
CA VAL A 216 3.43 -9.91 2.67
C VAL A 216 3.79 -8.99 3.80
N THR A 217 4.86 -8.18 3.64
CA THR A 217 5.25 -7.20 4.66
C THR A 217 4.12 -6.23 4.95
N ARG A 218 3.48 -5.67 3.90
CA ARG A 218 2.35 -4.78 4.08
C ARG A 218 1.16 -5.46 4.76
N ASP A 219 0.81 -6.69 4.35
CA ASP A 219 -0.34 -7.38 4.91
C ASP A 219 -0.13 -7.74 6.39
N ARG A 220 1.11 -8.07 6.80
CA ARG A 220 1.50 -8.23 8.21
C ARG A 220 1.32 -6.93 9.00
N LEU A 221 1.82 -5.80 8.49
CA LEU A 221 1.61 -4.47 9.11
C LEU A 221 0.12 -4.13 9.27
N MET A 222 -0.71 -4.48 8.29
CA MET A 222 -2.15 -4.23 8.39
C MET A 222 -2.85 -5.11 9.44
N ARG A 223 -2.31 -6.29 9.76
CA ARG A 223 -2.80 -7.12 10.88
C ARG A 223 -2.41 -6.49 12.22
N GLU A 224 -1.17 -6.02 12.36
CA GLU A 224 -0.72 -5.29 13.55
C GLU A 224 -1.55 -4.00 13.77
N TYR A 225 -1.86 -3.27 12.70
CA TYR A 225 -2.75 -2.11 12.80
C TYR A 225 -4.19 -2.46 13.16
N ASP A 226 -4.68 -3.64 12.80
CA ASP A 226 -6.01 -4.08 13.22
C ASP A 226 -6.09 -4.28 14.73
N GLU A 227 -5.02 -4.83 15.33
CA GLU A 227 -4.91 -4.95 16.79
C GLU A 227 -4.91 -3.59 17.47
N LYS A 228 -4.21 -2.60 16.88
CA LYS A 228 -4.16 -1.23 17.40
C LYS A 228 -5.44 -0.43 17.16
N PHE A 229 -6.17 -0.73 16.07
CA PHE A 229 -7.38 -0.04 15.65
C PHE A 229 -8.50 -1.05 15.32
N PRO A 230 -9.04 -1.76 16.33
CA PRO A 230 -9.91 -2.94 16.12
C PRO A 230 -11.29 -2.60 15.53
N LEU A 231 -11.68 -1.33 15.53
CA LEU A 231 -12.99 -0.87 15.04
C LEU A 231 -13.10 -0.87 13.51
N TYR A 232 -12.00 -1.08 12.78
CA TYR A 232 -11.94 -0.85 11.34
C TYR A 232 -11.88 -2.11 10.48
N GLY A 233 -11.57 -3.30 11.03
CA GLY A 233 -11.51 -4.55 10.26
C GLY A 233 -10.34 -4.65 9.26
N LEU A 234 -9.24 -3.95 9.56
CA LEU A 234 -8.05 -3.81 8.74
C LEU A 234 -7.37 -5.15 8.43
N ALA A 235 -7.44 -6.14 9.31
CA ALA A 235 -6.88 -7.47 9.06
C ALA A 235 -7.57 -8.16 7.88
N GLN A 236 -8.84 -7.88 7.60
CA GLN A 236 -9.57 -8.52 6.50
C GLN A 236 -9.31 -7.81 5.18
N HIS A 237 -9.61 -6.52 5.11
CA HIS A 237 -9.56 -5.76 3.86
C HIS A 237 -8.28 -4.93 3.68
N LYS A 238 -7.30 -5.01 4.58
CA LYS A 238 -5.96 -4.41 4.43
C LYS A 238 -5.97 -2.91 4.12
N GLY A 239 -6.98 -2.20 4.64
CA GLY A 239 -7.23 -0.77 4.41
C GLY A 239 -7.90 -0.40 3.08
N TYR A 240 -8.26 -1.35 2.21
CA TYR A 240 -8.98 -1.06 0.96
C TYR A 240 -10.40 -0.48 1.22
N PRO A 241 -10.96 0.33 0.30
CA PRO A 241 -12.26 0.99 0.46
C PRO A 241 -13.44 0.03 0.29
N THR A 242 -13.52 -1.01 1.12
CA THR A 242 -14.67 -1.93 1.15
C THR A 242 -15.88 -1.25 1.82
N LYS A 243 -17.07 -1.81 1.62
CA LYS A 243 -18.29 -1.31 2.30
C LYS A 243 -18.12 -1.30 3.82
N ALA A 244 -17.52 -2.36 4.38
CA ALA A 244 -17.24 -2.46 5.82
C ALA A 244 -16.29 -1.35 6.29
N HIS A 245 -15.21 -1.11 5.55
CA HIS A 245 -14.23 -0.08 5.91
C HIS A 245 -14.84 1.33 5.87
N ILE A 246 -15.61 1.65 4.82
CA ILE A 246 -16.27 2.94 4.68
C ILE A 246 -17.31 3.15 5.79
N ALA A 247 -18.06 2.12 6.16
CA ALA A 247 -19.02 2.18 7.27
C ALA A 247 -18.32 2.40 8.62
N ALA A 248 -17.21 1.70 8.88
CA ALA A 248 -16.41 1.90 10.09
C ALA A 248 -15.87 3.34 10.19
N ILE A 249 -15.33 3.88 9.09
CA ILE A 249 -14.88 5.28 9.01
C ILE A 249 -16.04 6.25 9.26
N ALA A 250 -17.23 5.99 8.69
CA ALA A 250 -18.38 6.85 8.89
C ALA A 250 -18.84 6.88 10.36
N LYS A 251 -18.86 5.70 11.01
CA LYS A 251 -19.28 5.53 12.41
C LYS A 251 -18.27 6.07 13.41
N HIS A 252 -16.98 5.76 13.24
CA HIS A 252 -15.93 6.02 14.23
C HIS A 252 -15.01 7.20 13.87
N GLY A 253 -15.16 7.77 12.67
CA GLY A 253 -14.20 8.74 12.12
C GLY A 253 -12.92 8.07 11.61
N PRO A 254 -12.06 8.79 10.88
CA PRO A 254 -10.73 8.29 10.51
C PRO A 254 -9.79 8.25 11.71
N CYS A 255 -8.90 7.26 11.75
CA CYS A 255 -7.80 7.16 12.71
C CYS A 255 -6.44 7.56 12.12
N GLU A 256 -5.38 7.54 12.93
CA GLU A 256 -4.01 8.00 12.62
C GLU A 256 -3.43 7.46 11.30
N ILE A 257 -3.76 6.23 10.91
CA ILE A 257 -3.20 5.59 9.71
C ILE A 257 -4.05 5.82 8.45
N HIS A 258 -5.13 6.59 8.52
CA HIS A 258 -5.92 6.93 7.34
C HIS A 258 -5.25 8.01 6.50
N ARG A 259 -5.35 7.87 5.18
CA ARG A 259 -4.80 8.81 4.19
C ARG A 259 -5.82 9.90 3.94
N MET A 260 -5.63 11.03 4.60
CA MET A 260 -6.61 12.11 4.63
C MET A 260 -6.71 12.84 3.29
N THR A 261 -5.76 12.65 2.37
CA THR A 261 -5.81 13.20 1.01
C THR A 261 -6.59 12.32 0.01
N PHE A 262 -6.98 11.09 0.39
CA PHE A 262 -7.69 10.17 -0.49
C PHE A 262 -9.20 10.39 -0.42
N ALA A 263 -9.90 10.33 -1.55
CA ALA A 263 -11.36 10.23 -1.52
C ALA A 263 -11.77 8.87 -0.91
N PRO A 264 -12.76 8.80 0.01
CA PRO A 264 -13.73 9.84 0.37
C PRO A 264 -13.38 10.68 1.62
N LEU A 265 -12.17 10.55 2.15
CA LEU A 265 -11.68 11.24 3.36
C LEU A 265 -11.24 12.69 3.09
N LYS A 266 -10.79 12.97 1.85
CA LYS A 266 -10.34 14.29 1.42
C LYS A 266 -11.38 15.37 1.81
N PRO A 267 -11.00 16.37 2.63
CA PRO A 267 -11.87 17.48 2.95
C PRO A 267 -12.32 18.16 1.66
N LYS A 268 -13.60 18.56 1.59
CA LYS A 268 -14.05 19.44 0.52
C LYS A 268 -13.41 20.81 0.73
N GLU A 269 -12.71 21.32 -0.26
CA GLU A 269 -12.34 22.73 -0.29
C GLU A 269 -13.61 23.57 -0.23
N GLU A 270 -13.66 24.57 0.65
CA GLU A 270 -14.75 25.54 0.63
C GLU A 270 -14.74 26.27 -0.72
N PRO A 271 -15.89 26.46 -1.38
CA PRO A 271 -15.93 27.20 -2.62
C PRO A 271 -15.36 28.60 -2.37
N LYS A 272 -14.29 28.96 -3.08
CA LYS A 272 -13.71 30.31 -3.02
C LYS A 272 -14.83 31.32 -3.26
N PRO A 273 -14.96 32.37 -2.43
CA PRO A 273 -16.00 33.37 -2.62
C PRO A 273 -15.88 33.95 -4.04
N LYS A 274 -16.97 33.90 -4.81
CA LYS A 274 -17.02 34.47 -6.16
C LYS A 274 -16.58 35.94 -6.06
N ALA A 275 -15.51 36.29 -6.75
CA ALA A 275 -15.06 37.68 -6.85
C ALA A 275 -16.25 38.51 -7.37
N LYS A 276 -16.68 39.50 -6.58
CA LYS A 276 -17.72 40.44 -7.00
C LYS A 276 -17.24 41.14 -8.27
N GLY A 277 -17.99 41.00 -9.35
CA GLY A 277 -17.68 41.60 -10.64
C GLY A 277 -17.37 43.08 -10.49
N ARG A 278 -16.22 43.49 -11.05
CA ARG A 278 -15.78 44.87 -11.12
C ARG A 278 -16.82 45.64 -11.95
N ALA A 279 -17.58 46.53 -11.31
CA ALA A 279 -18.51 47.41 -11.98
C ALA A 279 -17.73 48.25 -13.01
N THR A 280 -18.01 48.03 -14.29
CA THR A 280 -17.55 48.88 -15.39
C THR A 280 -18.21 50.25 -15.23
N LYS A 281 -17.46 51.24 -14.76
CA LYS A 281 -17.86 52.64 -14.90
C LYS A 281 -17.93 52.96 -16.39
N LYS A 282 -19.14 53.08 -16.94
CA LYS A 282 -19.38 53.75 -18.21
C LYS A 282 -18.84 55.18 -18.09
N LYS A 283 -17.85 55.53 -18.90
CA LYS A 283 -17.50 56.93 -19.17
C LYS A 283 -18.64 57.51 -20.02
N THR A 284 -19.33 58.48 -19.47
CA THR A 284 -20.22 59.37 -20.23
C THR A 284 -19.44 60.65 -20.49
N THR A 285 -19.30 60.98 -21.78
CA THR A 285 -18.94 62.28 -22.40
C THR A 285 -17.74 63.03 -21.84
#